data_AF-A0ABD2BEW8-F1
#
_entry.id   AF-A0ABD2BEW8-F1
#
_cell.length_a   1.000
_cell.length_b   1.000
_cell.length_c   1.000
_cell.angle_alpha   90.00
_cell.angle_beta   90.00
_cell.angle_gamma   90.00
#
_symmetry.space_group_name_H-M   'P 1'
#
loop_
_entity.id
_entity.type
_entity.pdbx_description
1 polymer ?
#
loop_
_entity_poly.entity_id
_entity_poly.type
_entity_poly.pdbx_seq_one_letter_code
_entity_poly.pdbx_strand_id
1 'polypeptide(L)'
;MTKDTRELESTKREAIYIPKINDTENSPKEIKAEETSKGDKSEDKKKEDSEKVEEKEEDVSDQHKVEAATRIQAAFRGHHARKSMKETDTSKQQTGTNKSESEPTKEELQQEFRADDKELCDAATKIQASFRGHMSRKEQAASALVKSAGDIVENVASKIEKKVSIIQDTFFFFY
;
A
#
# COMPACT_ATOMS: atom_id res chain seq x y z
N MET A 1 -15.75 -32.36 50.58
CA MET A 1 -15.92 -32.61 49.13
C MET A 1 -16.57 -31.37 48.52
N THR A 2 -15.86 -30.38 47.97
CA THR A 2 -15.19 -30.30 46.65
C THR A 2 -16.12 -30.56 45.46
N LYS A 3 -16.31 -29.72 44.44
CA LYS A 3 -15.93 -28.32 44.10
C LYS A 3 -16.86 -27.96 42.92
N ASP A 4 -17.44 -26.77 42.92
CA ASP A 4 -18.25 -26.25 41.82
C ASP A 4 -17.43 -26.05 40.55
N THR A 5 -17.94 -26.58 39.44
CA THR A 5 -17.41 -26.45 38.08
C THR A 5 -17.73 -25.06 37.50
N ARG A 6 -17.04 -24.02 37.96
CA ARG A 6 -17.15 -22.68 37.37
C ARG A 6 -15.87 -21.82 37.45
N GLU A 7 -14.72 -22.48 37.36
CA GLU A 7 -13.38 -21.88 37.48
C GLU A 7 -12.47 -22.45 36.38
N LEU A 8 -12.73 -22.15 35.10
CA LEU A 8 -11.76 -22.35 34.00
C LEU A 8 -12.12 -21.50 32.77
N GLU A 9 -12.27 -20.18 32.89
CA GLU A 9 -12.04 -19.25 31.76
C GLU A 9 -11.43 -17.92 32.25
N SER A 10 -10.62 -17.99 33.30
CA SER A 10 -9.68 -16.93 33.67
C SER A 10 -8.32 -17.29 33.08
N THR A 11 -8.05 -16.91 31.83
CA THR A 11 -6.71 -16.71 31.21
C THR A 11 -6.81 -16.75 29.67
N LYS A 12 -7.08 -15.60 29.05
CA LYS A 12 -6.55 -15.19 27.72
C LYS A 12 -7.17 -13.85 27.30
N ARG A 13 -6.78 -12.79 28.00
CA ARG A 13 -6.72 -11.45 27.42
C ARG A 13 -5.30 -10.95 27.61
N GLU A 14 -4.37 -11.52 26.86
CA GLU A 14 -3.10 -10.83 26.59
C GLU A 14 -3.45 -9.58 25.79
N ALA A 15 -3.55 -8.46 26.50
CA ALA A 15 -3.56 -7.15 25.89
C ALA A 15 -2.20 -6.95 25.22
N ILE A 16 -2.20 -6.85 23.89
CA ILE A 16 -1.02 -6.51 23.11
C ILE A 16 -0.57 -5.10 23.52
N TYR A 17 0.49 -5.03 24.32
CA TYR A 17 1.16 -3.80 24.69
C TYR A 17 2.02 -3.33 23.51
N ILE A 18 1.61 -2.23 22.86
CA ILE A 18 2.40 -1.56 21.82
C ILE A 18 3.04 -0.33 22.48
N PRO A 19 4.38 -0.24 22.58
CA PRO A 19 5.04 0.90 23.19
C PRO A 19 4.85 2.15 22.31
N LYS A 20 4.42 3.25 22.94
CA LYS A 20 4.38 4.57 22.30
C LYS A 20 5.81 5.09 22.19
N ILE A 21 6.30 5.21 20.96
CA ILE A 21 7.57 5.85 20.66
C ILE A 21 7.30 7.35 20.75
N ASN A 22 7.86 8.00 21.77
CA ASN A 22 7.88 9.45 21.90
C ASN A 22 8.99 9.99 21.00
N ASP A 23 8.64 10.65 19.91
CA ASP A 23 9.59 11.44 19.15
C ASP A 23 9.78 12.79 19.85
N THR A 24 10.79 12.77 20.72
CA THR A 24 11.48 13.94 21.23
C THR A 24 12.10 14.71 20.06
N GLU A 25 11.74 15.98 19.98
CA GLU A 25 12.54 17.08 19.45
C GLU A 25 13.01 17.03 17.99
N ASN A 26 12.29 17.78 17.14
CA ASN A 26 12.98 18.76 16.32
C ASN A 26 12.11 20.02 16.16
N SER A 27 12.45 21.02 16.97
CA SER A 27 11.93 22.38 16.91
C SER A 27 12.27 23.04 15.56
N PRO A 28 11.30 23.57 14.80
CA PRO A 28 11.61 24.45 13.68
C PRO A 28 12.11 25.79 14.22
N LYS A 29 13.41 26.04 14.06
CA LYS A 29 13.99 27.38 14.22
C LYS A 29 13.28 28.34 13.27
N GLU A 30 12.80 29.43 13.85
CA GLU A 30 12.29 30.62 13.20
C GLU A 30 13.21 31.07 12.05
N ILE A 31 12.63 31.29 10.87
CA ILE A 31 13.21 32.24 9.91
C ILE A 31 12.07 33.17 9.50
N LYS A 32 12.23 34.42 9.94
CA LYS A 32 11.33 35.54 9.74
C LYS A 32 11.11 35.82 8.27
N ALA A 33 9.87 36.20 7.98
CA ALA A 33 9.48 36.91 6.78
C ALA A 33 10.34 38.17 6.59
N GLU A 34 10.80 38.39 5.37
CA GLU A 34 10.87 39.74 4.82
C GLU A 34 10.15 39.77 3.46
N GLU A 35 9.26 40.74 3.39
CA GLU A 35 8.38 41.06 2.27
C GLU A 35 9.18 41.64 1.10
N THR A 36 8.77 41.35 -0.13
CA THR A 36 8.63 42.40 -1.13
C THR A 36 7.37 42.16 -2.00
N SER A 37 6.44 43.08 -1.82
CA SER A 37 5.43 43.62 -2.75
C SER A 37 5.82 43.56 -4.25
N LYS A 38 4.99 43.54 -5.29
CA LYS A 38 3.55 43.78 -5.53
C LYS A 38 3.36 43.86 -7.06
N GLY A 39 2.15 43.55 -7.56
CA GLY A 39 1.62 43.99 -8.87
C GLY A 39 1.50 42.86 -9.89
N ASP A 40 0.33 42.29 -10.18
CA ASP A 40 -0.89 42.78 -10.87
C ASP A 40 -0.93 42.41 -12.38
N LYS A 41 -2.14 42.06 -12.80
CA LYS A 41 -2.67 41.40 -14.01
C LYS A 41 -2.09 41.75 -15.38
N SER A 42 -2.15 40.81 -16.33
CA SER A 42 -3.19 40.77 -17.40
C SER A 42 -2.87 39.79 -18.55
N GLU A 43 -3.93 39.41 -19.27
CA GLU A 43 -4.09 38.40 -20.32
C GLU A 43 -3.45 38.77 -21.68
N ASP A 44 -3.09 37.75 -22.49
CA ASP A 44 -3.74 37.38 -23.78
C ASP A 44 -2.76 36.85 -24.88
N LYS A 45 -3.28 35.82 -25.56
CA LYS A 45 -2.99 35.10 -26.82
C LYS A 45 -1.69 35.27 -27.65
N LYS A 46 -1.11 34.08 -27.89
CA LYS A 46 -0.94 33.33 -29.16
C LYS A 46 -0.27 34.01 -30.37
N LYS A 47 0.86 33.44 -30.84
CA LYS A 47 1.06 32.96 -32.23
C LYS A 47 2.33 32.11 -32.38
N GLU A 48 2.23 31.16 -33.31
CA GLU A 48 3.14 30.07 -33.64
C GLU A 48 4.34 30.49 -34.52
N ASP A 49 5.34 29.59 -34.49
CA ASP A 49 6.30 29.21 -35.54
C ASP A 49 7.61 30.01 -35.71
N SER A 50 8.73 29.34 -35.41
CA SER A 50 9.82 29.11 -36.38
C SER A 50 10.99 28.40 -35.70
N GLU A 51 11.28 27.23 -36.25
CA GLU A 51 12.43 26.37 -36.02
C GLU A 51 13.77 27.13 -36.18
N LYS A 52 14.66 27.08 -35.18
CA LYS A 52 16.12 27.09 -35.37
C LYS A 52 16.80 26.38 -34.19
N VAL A 53 17.23 25.16 -34.47
CA VAL A 53 18.23 24.43 -33.68
C VAL A 53 19.55 25.18 -33.79
N GLU A 54 20.21 25.43 -32.65
CA GLU A 54 21.67 25.32 -32.43
C GLU A 54 22.04 25.88 -31.04
N GLU A 55 22.37 24.93 -30.16
CA GLU A 55 23.42 25.00 -29.12
C GLU A 55 23.56 26.28 -28.28
N LYS A 56 22.87 26.30 -27.13
CA LYS A 56 23.29 26.99 -25.90
C LYS A 56 23.09 26.06 -24.70
N GLU A 57 23.96 25.06 -24.62
CA GLU A 57 24.12 24.12 -23.52
C GLU A 57 24.86 24.81 -22.35
N GLU A 58 24.25 25.78 -21.65
CA GLU A 58 24.72 26.27 -20.33
C GLU A 58 23.80 27.36 -19.73
N ASP A 59 22.46 27.18 -19.75
CA ASP A 59 21.52 27.99 -18.93
C ASP A 59 20.13 27.34 -18.82
N VAL A 60 19.76 26.54 -19.83
CA VAL A 60 18.46 25.84 -19.89
C VAL A 60 18.34 24.72 -18.83
N SER A 61 19.48 24.19 -18.36
CA SER A 61 19.53 23.14 -17.32
C SER A 61 18.94 23.62 -16.00
N ASP A 62 19.18 24.87 -15.61
CA ASP A 62 18.71 25.40 -14.33
C ASP A 62 17.24 25.79 -14.37
N GLN A 63 16.73 26.27 -15.51
CA GLN A 63 15.29 26.48 -15.71
C GLN A 63 14.51 25.17 -15.65
N HIS A 64 15.00 24.10 -16.29
CA HIS A 64 14.36 22.78 -16.19
C HIS A 64 14.42 22.20 -14.77
N LYS A 65 15.51 22.42 -14.02
CA LYS A 65 15.58 22.03 -12.61
C LYS A 65 14.59 22.81 -11.75
N VAL A 66 14.44 24.12 -11.97
CA VAL A 66 13.48 24.97 -11.26
C VAL A 66 12.05 24.57 -11.61
N GLU A 67 11.75 24.31 -12.87
CA GLU A 67 10.43 23.84 -13.32
C GLU A 67 10.11 22.46 -12.72
N ALA A 68 11.06 21.52 -12.76
CA ALA A 68 10.91 20.20 -12.17
C ALA A 68 10.72 20.29 -10.65
N ALA A 69 11.52 21.10 -9.95
CA ALA A 69 11.40 21.32 -8.52
C ALA A 69 10.03 21.91 -8.17
N THR A 70 9.57 22.90 -8.93
CA THR A 70 8.25 23.53 -8.76
C THR A 70 7.13 22.50 -8.96
N ARG A 71 7.25 21.64 -9.98
CA ARG A 71 6.29 20.57 -10.25
C ARG A 71 6.24 19.54 -9.12
N ILE A 72 7.40 19.15 -8.58
CA ILE A 72 7.50 18.23 -7.44
C ILE A 72 6.88 18.85 -6.18
N GLN A 73 7.20 20.12 -5.89
CA GLN A 73 6.64 20.84 -4.74
C GLN A 73 5.12 21.01 -4.84
N ALA A 74 4.61 21.36 -6.02
CA ALA A 74 3.18 21.49 -6.28
C ALA A 74 2.46 20.14 -6.12
N ALA A 75 3.03 19.06 -6.67
CA ALA A 75 2.50 17.71 -6.54
C ALA A 75 2.48 17.25 -5.08
N PHE A 76 3.55 17.50 -4.33
CA PHE A 76 3.67 17.16 -2.91
C PHE A 76 2.66 17.93 -2.05
N ARG A 77 2.58 19.26 -2.20
CA ARG A 77 1.59 20.08 -1.48
C ARG A 77 0.17 19.66 -1.79
N GLY A 78 -0.13 19.36 -3.07
CA GLY A 78 -1.42 18.83 -3.49
C GLY A 78 -1.72 17.45 -2.90
N HIS A 79 -0.73 16.56 -2.87
CA HIS A 79 -0.88 15.24 -2.26
C HIS A 79 -1.14 15.34 -0.75
N HIS A 80 -0.42 16.20 -0.04
CA HIS A 80 -0.62 16.44 1.39
C HIS A 80 -2.03 16.94 1.70
N ALA A 81 -2.51 17.95 0.96
CA ALA A 81 -3.87 18.49 1.13
C ALA A 81 -4.95 17.43 0.84
N ARG A 82 -4.79 16.66 -0.24
CA ARG A 82 -5.72 15.57 -0.57
C ARG A 82 -5.70 14.46 0.49
N LYS A 83 -4.52 14.14 1.04
CA LYS A 83 -4.39 13.11 2.07
C LYS A 83 -5.01 13.55 3.39
N SER A 84 -4.80 14.80 3.82
CA SER A 84 -5.43 15.32 5.04
C SER A 84 -6.96 15.38 4.93
N MET A 85 -7.49 15.75 3.76
CA MET A 85 -8.95 15.72 3.51
C MET A 85 -9.47 14.28 3.46
N LYS A 86 -8.74 13.38 2.79
CA LYS A 86 -9.13 11.97 2.72
C LYS A 86 -9.11 11.30 4.08
N GLU A 87 -8.18 11.63 4.98
CA GLU A 87 -8.17 11.10 6.35
C GLU A 87 -9.37 11.61 7.18
N THR A 88 -9.79 12.86 6.99
CA THR A 88 -11.04 13.37 7.60
C THR A 88 -12.30 12.79 6.98
N ASP A 89 -12.27 12.51 5.68
CA ASP A 89 -13.38 11.92 4.94
C ASP A 89 -13.45 10.41 5.07
N THR A 90 -12.36 9.68 5.34
CA THR A 90 -12.42 8.24 5.65
C THR A 90 -13.12 7.96 6.99
N SER A 91 -13.34 9.00 7.81
CA SER A 91 -14.21 8.95 8.98
C SER A 91 -15.68 9.31 8.67
N LYS A 92 -15.98 9.92 7.51
CA LYS A 92 -17.33 10.42 7.14
C LYS A 92 -17.92 9.83 5.85
N GLN A 93 -17.14 9.23 4.97
CA GLN A 93 -17.57 8.51 3.77
C GLN A 93 -17.82 7.03 4.07
N GLN A 94 -18.57 6.80 5.15
CA GLN A 94 -19.34 5.58 5.34
C GLN A 94 -20.72 5.85 5.94
N THR A 95 -21.27 7.07 5.83
CA THR A 95 -22.66 7.34 6.27
C THR A 95 -23.37 8.30 5.33
N GLY A 96 -23.46 7.91 4.06
CA GLY A 96 -24.44 8.46 3.13
C GLY A 96 -25.84 7.88 3.37
N THR A 97 -26.37 8.02 4.59
CA THR A 97 -27.80 8.07 4.96
C THR A 97 -27.88 8.12 6.49
N ASN A 98 -28.25 9.26 7.05
CA ASN A 98 -28.75 9.36 8.42
C ASN A 98 -30.08 8.61 8.53
N LYS A 99 -30.01 7.28 8.67
CA LYS A 99 -31.10 6.42 9.15
C LYS A 99 -30.59 5.80 10.44
N SER A 100 -31.36 5.94 11.51
CA SER A 100 -31.02 5.57 12.89
C SER A 100 -30.08 4.37 13.02
N GLU A 101 -29.06 4.48 13.88
CA GLU A 101 -28.10 3.43 14.27
C GLU A 101 -28.77 2.27 15.05
N SER A 102 -29.77 1.62 14.47
CA SER A 102 -30.19 0.27 14.85
C SER A 102 -29.56 -0.70 13.86
N GLU A 103 -29.00 -1.82 14.35
CA GLU A 103 -28.65 -2.92 13.46
C GLU A 103 -29.88 -3.26 12.61
N PRO A 104 -29.75 -3.33 11.28
CA PRO A 104 -30.87 -3.64 10.41
C PRO A 104 -31.42 -5.00 10.81
N THR A 105 -32.73 -5.06 11.01
CA THR A 105 -33.39 -6.32 11.32
C THR A 105 -33.23 -7.29 10.14
N LYS A 106 -33.25 -8.59 10.43
CA LYS A 106 -33.09 -9.63 9.40
C LYS A 106 -34.12 -9.47 8.29
N GLU A 107 -35.33 -9.06 8.63
CA GLU A 107 -36.45 -8.83 7.72
C GLU A 107 -36.18 -7.67 6.76
N GLU A 108 -35.58 -6.57 7.24
CA GLU A 108 -35.19 -5.42 6.40
C GLU A 108 -34.10 -5.83 5.39
N LEU A 109 -33.09 -6.59 5.84
CA LEU A 109 -32.07 -7.15 4.96
C LEU A 109 -32.65 -8.11 3.92
N GLN A 110 -33.62 -8.95 4.32
CA GLN A 110 -34.27 -9.88 3.41
C GLN A 110 -35.10 -9.14 2.34
N GLN A 111 -35.66 -7.97 2.67
CA GLN A 111 -36.38 -7.13 1.72
C GLN A 111 -35.45 -6.44 0.73
N GLU A 112 -34.26 -6.01 1.14
CA GLU A 112 -33.24 -5.41 0.27
C GLU A 112 -32.51 -6.45 -0.59
N PHE A 113 -32.20 -7.62 -0.02
CA PHE A 113 -31.50 -8.72 -0.68
C PHE A 113 -32.45 -9.89 -0.91
N ARG A 114 -33.38 -9.73 -1.86
CA ARG A 114 -34.36 -10.77 -2.18
C ARG A 114 -33.72 -11.93 -2.94
N ALA A 115 -34.03 -13.15 -2.51
CA ALA A 115 -33.60 -14.36 -3.20
C ALA A 115 -34.26 -14.55 -4.58
N ASP A 116 -35.41 -13.89 -4.80
CA ASP A 116 -36.13 -13.94 -6.07
C ASP A 116 -35.56 -12.94 -7.10
N ASP A 117 -34.68 -12.03 -6.67
CA ASP A 117 -34.01 -11.09 -7.56
C ASP A 117 -32.85 -11.80 -8.28
N LYS A 118 -33.12 -12.20 -9.52
CA LYS A 118 -32.16 -12.93 -10.35
C LYS A 118 -30.89 -12.11 -10.62
N GLU A 119 -30.99 -10.80 -10.82
CA GLU A 119 -29.81 -9.97 -11.10
C GLU A 119 -28.90 -9.86 -9.88
N LEU A 120 -29.51 -9.70 -8.69
CA LEU A 120 -28.79 -9.69 -7.42
C LEU A 120 -28.09 -11.03 -7.15
N CYS A 121 -28.78 -12.15 -7.36
CA CYS A 121 -28.20 -13.49 -7.23
C CYS A 121 -27.06 -13.75 -8.23
N ASP A 122 -27.23 -13.37 -9.49
CA ASP A 122 -26.21 -13.52 -10.53
C ASP A 122 -24.96 -12.68 -10.20
N ALA A 123 -25.15 -11.44 -9.74
CA ALA A 123 -24.07 -10.56 -9.31
C ALA A 123 -23.33 -11.13 -8.09
N ALA A 124 -24.06 -11.59 -7.06
CA ALA A 124 -23.48 -12.21 -5.87
C ALA A 124 -22.66 -13.45 -6.24
N THR A 125 -23.20 -14.31 -7.12
CA THR A 125 -22.51 -15.50 -7.63
C THR A 125 -21.22 -15.13 -8.36
N LYS A 126 -21.23 -14.08 -9.19
CA LYS A 126 -20.05 -13.60 -9.91
C LYS A 126 -18.95 -13.09 -8.96
N ILE A 127 -19.33 -12.35 -7.92
CA ILE A 127 -18.40 -11.87 -6.89
C ILE A 127 -17.78 -13.06 -6.14
N GLN A 128 -18.61 -14.00 -5.69
CA GLN A 128 -18.16 -15.20 -4.98
C GLN A 128 -17.21 -16.05 -5.83
N ALA A 129 -17.55 -16.29 -7.09
CA ALA A 129 -16.71 -17.05 -8.02
C ALA A 129 -15.37 -16.35 -8.28
N SER A 130 -15.40 -15.03 -8.50
CA SER A 130 -14.18 -14.22 -8.71
C SER A 130 -13.27 -14.26 -7.49
N PHE A 131 -13.83 -14.10 -6.28
CA PHE A 131 -13.10 -14.13 -5.03
C PHE A 131 -12.45 -15.49 -4.77
N ARG A 132 -13.23 -16.58 -4.89
CA ARG A 132 -12.70 -17.95 -4.76
C ARG A 132 -11.58 -18.22 -5.76
N GLY A 133 -11.75 -17.78 -7.01
CA GLY A 133 -10.72 -17.89 -8.04
C GLY A 133 -9.46 -17.06 -7.72
N HIS A 134 -9.61 -15.85 -7.19
CA HIS A 134 -8.49 -15.00 -6.78
C HIS A 134 -7.70 -15.62 -5.63
N MET A 135 -8.37 -16.15 -4.60
CA MET A 135 -7.72 -16.84 -3.49
C MET A 135 -6.90 -18.05 -3.98
N SER A 136 -7.50 -18.90 -4.82
CA SER A 136 -6.79 -20.07 -5.36
C SER A 136 -5.57 -19.69 -6.19
N ARG A 137 -5.68 -18.69 -7.07
CA ARG A 137 -4.53 -18.21 -7.86
C ARG A 137 -3.42 -17.63 -6.97
N LYS A 138 -3.78 -16.90 -5.92
CA LYS A 138 -2.81 -16.35 -4.95
C LYS A 138 -2.05 -17.47 -4.24
N GLU A 139 -2.75 -18.50 -3.79
CA GLU A 139 -2.14 -19.68 -3.16
C GLU A 139 -1.25 -20.45 -4.14
N GLN A 140 -1.71 -20.69 -5.36
CA GLN A 140 -0.93 -21.37 -6.39
C GLN A 140 0.34 -20.60 -6.75
N ALA A 141 0.24 -19.28 -6.94
CA ALA A 141 1.39 -18.41 -7.20
C ALA A 141 2.40 -18.47 -6.05
N ALA A 142 1.93 -18.37 -4.80
CA ALA A 142 2.79 -18.53 -3.63
C ALA A 142 3.47 -19.91 -3.62
N SER A 143 2.72 -20.99 -3.88
CA SER A 143 3.27 -22.35 -3.91
C SER A 143 4.29 -22.55 -5.03
N ALA A 144 4.07 -21.95 -6.21
CA ALA A 144 4.96 -22.05 -7.36
C ALA A 144 6.30 -21.35 -7.09
N LEU A 145 6.26 -20.18 -6.43
CA LEU A 145 7.46 -19.48 -5.99
C LEU A 145 8.25 -20.31 -4.97
N VAL A 146 7.58 -20.93 -4.00
CA VAL A 146 8.23 -21.78 -2.99
C VAL A 146 8.84 -23.03 -3.62
N LYS A 147 8.13 -23.71 -4.54
CA LYS A 147 8.66 -24.86 -5.27
C LYS A 147 9.90 -24.50 -6.08
N SER A 148 9.82 -23.42 -6.86
CA SER A 148 10.96 -22.96 -7.65
C SER A 148 12.18 -22.62 -6.80
N ALA A 149 11.98 -22.00 -5.63
CA ALA A 149 13.08 -21.75 -4.70
C ALA A 149 13.66 -23.06 -4.12
N GLY A 150 12.79 -24.02 -3.78
CA GLY A 150 13.19 -25.36 -3.33
C GLY A 150 14.06 -26.09 -4.36
N ASP A 151 13.62 -26.10 -5.62
CA ASP A 151 14.34 -26.76 -6.73
C ASP A 151 15.76 -26.18 -6.91
N ILE A 152 15.91 -24.85 -6.75
CA ILE A 152 17.22 -24.17 -6.83
C ILE A 152 18.13 -24.62 -5.68
N VAL A 153 17.61 -24.63 -4.45
CA VAL A 153 18.38 -25.02 -3.26
C VAL A 153 18.83 -26.47 -3.36
N GLU A 154 17.95 -27.37 -3.80
CA GLU A 154 18.25 -28.79 -3.96
C GLU A 154 19.33 -29.05 -5.03
N ASN A 155 19.29 -28.31 -6.14
CA ASN A 155 20.33 -28.38 -7.17
C ASN A 155 21.69 -27.88 -6.67
N VAL A 156 21.70 -26.75 -5.93
CA VAL A 156 22.94 -26.23 -5.32
C VAL A 156 23.50 -27.21 -4.30
N ALA A 157 22.66 -27.77 -3.43
CA ALA A 157 23.04 -28.77 -2.44
C ALA A 157 23.67 -30.00 -3.12
N SER A 158 23.03 -30.54 -4.15
CA SER A 158 23.55 -31.67 -4.95
C SER A 158 24.93 -31.37 -5.56
N LYS A 159 25.18 -30.12 -5.97
CA LYS A 159 26.46 -29.71 -6.54
C LYS A 159 27.56 -29.57 -5.50
N ILE A 160 27.22 -29.10 -4.30
CA ILE A 160 28.13 -29.03 -3.16
C ILE A 160 28.51 -30.44 -2.73
N GLU A 161 27.54 -31.34 -2.56
CA GLU A 161 27.78 -32.73 -2.16
C GLU A 161 28.73 -33.45 -3.12
N LYS A 162 28.52 -33.30 -4.44
CA LYS A 162 29.44 -33.83 -5.46
C LYS A 162 30.86 -33.27 -5.31
N LYS A 163 31.01 -31.96 -5.08
CA LYS A 163 32.33 -31.35 -4.86
C LYS A 163 33.00 -31.85 -3.59
N VAL A 164 32.24 -32.01 -2.51
CA VAL A 164 32.75 -32.55 -1.24
C VAL A 164 33.22 -33.99 -1.43
N SER A 165 32.45 -34.84 -2.12
CA SER A 165 32.88 -36.21 -2.46
C SER A 165 34.21 -36.21 -3.22
N ILE A 166 34.33 -35.39 -4.27
CA ILE A 166 35.57 -35.28 -5.05
C ILE A 166 36.75 -34.88 -4.15
N ILE A 167 36.57 -33.93 -3.24
CA ILE A 167 37.62 -33.49 -2.32
C ILE A 167 38.02 -34.63 -1.37
N GLN A 168 37.05 -35.35 -0.80
CA GLN A 168 37.32 -36.50 0.08
C GLN A 168 38.06 -37.62 -0.65
N ASP A 169 37.65 -37.95 -1.87
CA ASP A 169 38.31 -38.97 -2.70
C ASP A 169 39.74 -38.56 -3.05
N THR A 170 39.97 -37.30 -3.40
CA THR A 170 41.33 -36.80 -3.67
C THR A 170 42.23 -36.81 -2.43
N PHE A 171 41.67 -36.54 -1.25
CA PHE A 171 42.43 -36.57 0.00
C PHE A 171 42.81 -38.01 0.39
N PHE A 172 41.91 -38.98 0.15
CA PHE A 172 42.17 -40.41 0.39
C PHE A 172 43.25 -40.99 -0.55
N PHE A 173 43.42 -40.45 -1.75
CA PHE A 173 44.43 -40.94 -2.70
C PHE A 173 45.85 -40.41 -2.43
N PHE A 174 45.98 -39.37 -1.60
CA PHE A 174 47.24 -38.71 -1.26
C PHE A 174 47.81 -39.09 0.12
N TYR A 175 47.13 -39.97 0.86
CA TYR A 175 47.51 -40.45 2.19
C TYR A 175 47.57 -41.98 2.21
#